data_AF-A0A166VY34-F1
#
_entry.id   AF-A0A166VY34-F1
#
_cell.length_a   1.000
_cell.length_b   1.000
_cell.length_c   1.000
_cell.angle_alpha   90.00
_cell.angle_beta   90.00
_cell.angle_gamma   90.00
#
_symmetry.space_group_name_H-M   'P 1'
#
loop_
_entity.id
_entity.type
_entity.pdbx_description
1 polymer ?
#
loop_
_entity_poly.entity_id
_entity_poly.type
_entity_poly.pdbx_seq_one_letter_code
_entity_poly.pdbx_strand_id
1 'polypeptide(L)'
;MVRYSLLAVTSCLLVACSSVSTDPNKGGFIGGLKGVVGGEYDNRLSRKQNEVDELQELNAMLARRLESTKSERSAVGMEIEQLSNRLNQSKATLDISRGRLDSALANKTIEEMALKEIKLEQQRLETLMLELTLITASLDKEEKQASSISPDISRPLSSTDAEIKERVQKAELKEKRIAQDIANHINIVDRLFANPK
;
A
#
# COMPACT_ATOMS: atom_id res chain seq x y z
N MET A 1 8.57 107.12 43.72
CA MET A 1 9.95 107.23 43.21
C MET A 1 10.38 105.87 42.66
N VAL A 2 10.24 105.70 41.34
CA VAL A 2 10.16 104.41 40.62
C VAL A 2 11.51 104.05 39.96
N ARG A 3 12.64 104.49 40.54
CA ARG A 3 13.95 104.49 39.85
C ARG A 3 14.87 103.30 40.11
N TYR A 4 14.49 102.36 40.98
CA TYR A 4 15.33 101.18 41.31
C TYR A 4 14.85 99.85 40.71
N SER A 5 13.68 99.84 40.02
CA SER A 5 13.09 98.60 39.49
C SER A 5 13.67 98.16 38.13
N LEU A 6 14.32 99.06 37.39
CA LEU A 6 14.77 98.80 36.01
C LEU A 6 16.21 98.24 35.91
N LEU A 7 16.96 98.25 37.02
CA LEU A 7 18.35 97.76 37.07
C LEU A 7 18.48 96.31 37.59
N ALA A 8 17.44 95.76 38.24
CA ALA A 8 17.43 94.38 38.71
C ALA A 8 16.97 93.37 37.65
N VAL A 9 16.23 93.82 36.62
CA VAL A 9 15.68 92.93 35.57
C VAL A 9 16.69 92.67 34.45
N THR A 10 17.63 93.58 34.19
CA THR A 10 18.65 93.42 33.15
C THR A 10 19.79 92.47 33.54
N SER A 11 20.05 92.25 34.83
CA SER A 11 21.08 91.32 35.28
C SER A 11 20.61 89.85 35.33
N CYS A 12 19.31 89.59 35.24
CA CYS A 12 18.75 88.23 35.30
C CYS A 12 18.58 87.59 33.89
N LEU A 13 18.68 88.37 32.82
CA LEU A 13 18.53 87.90 31.43
C LEU A 13 19.83 87.33 30.82
N LEU A 14 20.97 87.43 31.50
CA LEU A 14 22.27 86.96 30.98
C LEU A 14 22.69 85.56 31.50
N VAL A 15 21.93 84.94 32.42
CA VAL A 15 22.25 83.61 32.96
C VAL A 15 21.48 82.47 32.29
N ALA A 16 20.47 82.77 31.45
CA ALA A 16 19.61 81.75 30.85
C ALA A 16 20.07 81.19 29.48
N CYS A 17 21.20 81.65 28.92
CA CYS A 17 21.73 81.14 27.63
C CYS A 17 22.89 80.14 27.79
N SER A 18 22.93 79.35 28.87
CA SER A 18 24.00 78.36 29.09
C SER A 18 23.60 76.91 28.84
N SER A 19 22.49 76.64 28.12
CA SER A 19 22.27 75.30 27.54
C SER A 19 23.02 75.21 26.22
N VAL A 20 24.36 75.26 26.32
CA VAL A 20 25.24 75.00 25.19
C VAL A 20 25.11 73.52 24.86
N SER A 21 24.46 73.22 23.73
CA SER A 21 24.47 71.89 23.15
C SER A 21 25.93 71.48 22.90
N THR A 22 26.33 70.32 23.41
CA THR A 22 27.70 69.77 23.25
C THR A 22 27.91 69.07 21.90
N ASP A 23 26.93 69.19 21.01
CA ASP A 23 27.00 68.71 19.63
C ASP A 23 27.72 69.77 18.78
N PRO A 24 28.90 69.49 18.19
CA PRO A 24 29.65 70.46 17.39
C PRO A 24 28.86 70.97 16.18
N ASN A 25 27.86 70.22 15.71
CA ASN A 25 26.97 70.64 14.63
C ASN A 25 25.85 71.59 15.08
N LYS A 26 25.56 71.70 16.39
CA LYS A 26 24.48 72.53 16.95
C LYS A 26 24.95 73.60 17.95
N GLY A 27 26.14 73.46 18.55
CA GLY A 27 26.65 74.30 19.64
C GLY A 27 27.80 75.26 19.31
N GLY A 28 28.33 75.23 18.08
CA GLY A 28 29.44 76.08 17.66
C GLY A 28 30.76 75.86 18.42
N PHE A 29 31.76 76.72 18.14
CA PHE A 29 33.15 76.58 18.62
C PHE A 29 33.29 76.49 20.15
N ILE A 30 32.49 77.24 20.92
CA ILE A 30 32.53 77.23 22.39
C ILE A 30 31.89 75.95 22.98
N GLY A 31 30.87 75.37 22.33
CA GLY A 31 30.31 74.07 22.70
C GLY A 31 31.25 72.91 22.41
N GLY A 32 32.01 73.00 21.31
CA GLY A 32 33.10 72.07 21.00
C GLY A 32 34.22 72.08 22.05
N LEU A 33 34.67 73.26 22.48
CA LEU A 33 35.71 73.42 23.51
C LEU A 33 35.27 72.89 24.89
N LYS A 34 34.01 73.13 25.30
CA LYS A 34 33.45 72.54 26.53
C LYS A 34 33.35 71.01 26.45
N GLY A 35 33.02 70.46 25.28
CA GLY A 35 32.98 69.01 25.05
C GLY A 35 34.36 68.34 25.07
N VAL A 36 35.42 69.06 24.69
CA VAL A 36 36.82 68.58 24.73
C VAL A 36 37.38 68.62 26.16
N VAL A 37 37.08 69.66 26.94
CA VAL A 37 37.56 69.78 28.33
C VAL A 37 36.74 68.92 29.31
N GLY A 38 35.49 68.58 28.98
CA GLY A 38 34.55 67.88 29.86
C GLY A 38 34.47 66.34 29.71
N GLY A 39 35.30 65.69 28.88
CA GLY A 39 35.27 64.23 28.69
C GLY A 39 34.07 63.70 27.88
N GLU A 40 33.27 64.57 27.28
CA GLU A 40 32.07 64.19 26.51
C GLU A 40 32.39 63.40 25.23
N TYR A 41 33.59 63.57 24.68
CA TYR A 41 34.08 62.75 23.58
C TYR A 41 34.25 61.29 24.01
N ASP A 42 34.90 61.05 25.15
CA ASP A 42 35.11 59.69 25.69
C ASP A 42 33.78 59.01 26.02
N ASN A 43 32.80 59.78 26.54
CA ASN A 43 31.44 59.29 26.76
C ASN A 43 30.73 58.88 25.46
N ARG A 44 30.96 59.58 24.34
CA ARG A 44 30.40 59.17 23.03
C ARG A 44 31.13 57.97 22.46
N LEU A 45 32.46 57.92 22.59
CA LEU A 45 33.27 56.80 22.13
C LEU A 45 32.91 55.52 22.90
N SER A 46 32.80 55.59 24.22
CA SER A 46 32.35 54.50 25.09
C SER A 46 30.96 54.01 24.69
N ARG A 47 29.98 54.92 24.49
CA ARG A 47 28.65 54.54 24.02
C ARG A 47 28.65 53.85 22.66
N LYS A 48 29.46 54.34 21.72
CA LYS A 48 29.59 53.73 20.39
C LYS A 48 30.29 52.38 20.45
N GLN A 49 31.28 52.22 21.32
CA GLN A 49 31.92 50.93 21.54
C GLN A 49 30.93 49.93 22.14
N ASN A 50 30.16 50.31 23.16
CA ASN A 50 29.13 49.46 23.73
C ASN A 50 28.07 49.05 22.69
N GLU A 51 27.63 49.98 21.84
CA GLU A 51 26.67 49.69 20.75
C GLU A 51 27.26 48.68 19.74
N VAL A 52 28.54 48.81 19.39
CA VAL A 52 29.22 47.84 18.51
C VAL A 52 29.33 46.47 19.18
N ASP A 53 29.70 46.43 20.46
CA ASP A 53 29.85 45.19 21.21
C ASP A 53 28.49 44.47 21.35
N GLU A 54 27.40 45.20 21.65
CA GLU A 54 26.03 44.68 21.67
C GLU A 54 25.60 44.12 20.31
N LEU A 55 25.88 44.84 19.22
CA LEU A 55 25.56 44.38 17.86
C LEU A 55 26.38 43.15 17.46
N GLN A 56 27.64 43.05 17.89
CA GLN A 56 28.46 41.86 17.66
C GLN A 56 27.93 40.66 18.43
N GLU A 57 27.53 40.84 19.69
CA GLU A 57 26.92 39.78 20.49
C GLU A 57 25.60 39.31 19.87
N LEU A 58 24.74 40.24 19.45
CA LEU A 58 23.50 39.93 18.77
C LEU A 58 23.74 39.16 17.46
N ASN A 59 24.70 39.59 16.64
CA ASN A 59 25.05 38.88 15.42
C ASN A 59 25.57 37.47 15.70
N ALA A 60 26.41 37.29 16.73
CA ALA A 60 26.89 35.97 17.13
C ALA A 60 25.74 35.06 17.59
N MET A 61 24.78 35.59 18.35
CA MET A 61 23.58 34.88 18.77
C MET A 61 22.72 34.47 17.57
N LEU A 62 22.45 35.39 16.65
CA LEU A 62 21.67 35.13 15.45
C LEU A 62 22.34 34.10 14.53
N ALA A 63 23.66 34.17 14.38
CA ALA A 63 24.42 33.19 13.60
C ALA A 63 24.31 31.77 14.19
N ARG A 64 24.42 31.64 15.52
CA ARG A 64 24.22 30.35 16.21
C ARG A 64 22.80 29.82 16.04
N ARG A 65 21.79 30.70 16.15
CA ARG A 65 20.39 30.32 15.97
C ARG A 65 20.11 29.86 14.54
N LEU A 66 20.64 30.58 13.56
CA LEU A 66 20.54 30.22 12.15
C LEU A 66 21.15 28.84 11.88
N GLU A 67 22.32 28.56 12.46
CA GLU A 67 22.96 27.25 12.33
C GLU A 67 22.15 26.13 13.00
N SER A 68 21.62 26.36 14.20
CA SER A 68 20.69 25.41 14.86
C SER A 68 19.48 25.11 13.99
N THR A 69 18.82 26.14 13.46
CA THR A 69 17.64 25.98 12.61
C THR A 69 17.98 25.28 11.29
N LYS A 70 19.17 25.51 10.71
CA LYS A 70 19.62 24.76 9.53
C LYS A 70 19.82 23.28 9.85
N SER A 71 20.47 22.97 10.96
CA SER A 71 20.68 21.59 11.42
C SER A 71 19.35 20.89 11.69
N GLU A 72 18.42 21.55 12.38
CA GLU A 72 17.06 21.03 12.62
C GLU A 72 16.32 20.77 11.32
N ARG A 73 16.36 21.71 10.37
CA ARG A 73 15.74 21.54 9.05
C ARG A 73 16.33 20.35 8.30
N SER A 74 17.65 20.15 8.36
CA SER A 74 18.30 18.99 7.74
C SER A 74 17.87 17.69 8.41
N ALA A 75 17.80 17.66 9.74
CA ALA A 75 17.35 16.48 10.48
C ALA A 75 15.90 16.11 10.14
N VAL A 76 15.00 17.08 10.14
CA VAL A 76 13.59 16.90 9.73
C VAL A 76 13.50 16.45 8.27
N GLY A 77 14.35 16.99 7.38
CA GLY A 77 14.42 16.54 5.98
C GLY A 77 14.74 15.05 5.85
N MET A 78 15.74 14.57 6.61
CA MET A 78 16.10 13.15 6.65
C MET A 78 14.98 12.28 7.23
N GLU A 79 14.29 12.75 8.29
CA GLU A 79 13.16 12.03 8.87
C GLU A 79 11.99 11.89 7.88
N ILE A 80 11.67 12.95 7.14
CA ILE A 80 10.63 12.93 6.10
C ILE A 80 10.99 11.90 5.02
N GLU A 81 12.24 11.87 4.57
CA GLU A 81 12.70 10.91 3.57
C GLU A 81 12.60 9.46 4.07
N GLN A 82 13.03 9.22 5.31
CA GLN A 82 12.90 7.90 5.95
C GLN A 82 11.44 7.45 6.07
N LEU A 83 10.55 8.34 6.51
CA LEU A 83 9.12 8.06 6.62
C LEU A 83 8.49 7.79 5.25
N SER A 84 8.85 8.57 4.23
CA SER A 84 8.40 8.35 2.84
C SER A 84 8.82 6.98 2.34
N ASN A 85 10.08 6.58 2.57
CA ASN A 85 10.59 5.26 2.20
C ASN A 85 9.84 4.12 2.91
N ARG A 86 9.59 4.24 4.23
CA ARG A 86 8.80 3.27 4.99
C ARG A 86 7.37 3.17 4.48
N LEU A 87 6.75 4.29 4.14
CA LEU A 87 5.40 4.34 3.58
C LEU A 87 5.34 3.61 2.23
N ASN A 88 6.33 3.83 1.36
CA ASN A 88 6.41 3.15 0.06
C ASN A 88 6.62 1.64 0.22
N GLN A 89 7.46 1.21 1.15
CA GLN A 89 7.64 -0.21 1.47
C GLN A 89 6.35 -0.86 2.00
N SER A 90 5.63 -0.16 2.88
CA SER A 90 4.34 -0.63 3.40
C SER A 90 3.30 -0.77 2.28
N LYS A 91 3.21 0.21 1.37
CA LYS A 91 2.34 0.13 0.18
C LYS A 91 2.67 -1.06 -0.70
N ALA A 92 3.95 -1.27 -1.04
CA ALA A 92 4.37 -2.42 -1.82
C ALA A 92 4.01 -3.75 -1.15
N THR A 93 4.14 -3.84 0.18
CA THR A 93 3.76 -5.02 0.96
C THR A 93 2.24 -5.26 0.92
N LEU A 94 1.44 -4.21 1.01
CA LEU A 94 -0.02 -4.29 0.89
C LEU A 94 -0.43 -4.77 -0.51
N ASP A 95 0.20 -4.26 -1.56
CA ASP A 95 -0.11 -4.65 -2.94
C ASP A 95 0.24 -6.13 -3.20
N ILE A 96 1.39 -6.60 -2.70
CA ILE A 96 1.75 -8.02 -2.75
C ILE A 96 0.72 -8.87 -1.98
N SER A 97 0.29 -8.41 -0.81
CA SER A 97 -0.67 -9.15 0.02
C SER A 97 -2.05 -9.23 -0.63
N ARG A 98 -2.50 -8.15 -1.29
CA ARG A 98 -3.72 -8.14 -2.10
C ARG A 98 -3.62 -9.12 -3.27
N GLY A 99 -2.52 -9.08 -4.02
CA GLY A 99 -2.30 -10.02 -5.13
C GLY A 99 -2.35 -11.48 -4.66
N ARG A 100 -1.75 -11.80 -3.51
CA ARG A 100 -1.83 -13.15 -2.91
C ARG A 100 -3.25 -13.53 -2.52
N LEU A 101 -4.04 -12.59 -2.00
CA LEU A 101 -5.42 -12.82 -1.62
C LEU A 101 -6.29 -13.07 -2.86
N ASP A 102 -6.10 -12.31 -3.93
CA ASP A 102 -6.81 -12.50 -5.19
C ASP A 102 -6.48 -13.86 -5.83
N SER A 103 -5.19 -14.25 -5.83
CA SER A 103 -4.78 -15.58 -6.28
C SER A 103 -5.36 -16.70 -5.41
N ALA A 104 -5.40 -16.53 -4.09
CA ALA A 104 -5.99 -17.51 -3.19
C ALA A 104 -7.51 -17.66 -3.42
N LEU A 105 -8.21 -16.55 -3.68
CA LEU A 105 -9.63 -16.58 -4.03
C LEU A 105 -9.87 -17.28 -5.36
N ALA A 106 -9.04 -17.02 -6.38
CA ALA A 106 -9.12 -17.72 -7.67
C ALA A 106 -8.83 -19.23 -7.54
N ASN A 107 -7.84 -19.62 -6.74
CA ASN A 107 -7.55 -21.03 -6.48
C ASN A 107 -8.71 -21.71 -5.76
N LYS A 108 -9.31 -21.03 -4.77
CA LYS A 108 -10.48 -21.55 -4.06
C LYS A 108 -11.67 -21.78 -5.00
N THR A 109 -11.93 -20.89 -5.94
CA THR A 109 -13.04 -21.10 -6.90
C THR A 109 -12.74 -22.26 -7.84
N ILE A 110 -11.49 -22.44 -8.27
CA ILE A 110 -11.06 -23.60 -9.06
C ILE A 110 -11.26 -24.90 -8.26
N GLU A 111 -10.83 -24.93 -7.00
CA GLU A 111 -11.02 -26.08 -6.11
C GLU A 111 -12.51 -26.41 -5.91
N GLU A 112 -13.35 -25.39 -5.70
CA GLU A 112 -14.80 -25.58 -5.58
C GLU A 112 -15.43 -26.14 -6.86
N MET A 113 -14.97 -25.73 -8.04
CA MET A 113 -15.43 -26.29 -9.32
C MET A 113 -14.96 -27.73 -9.49
N ALA A 114 -13.70 -28.02 -9.22
CA ALA A 114 -13.14 -29.38 -9.31
C ALA A 114 -13.88 -30.35 -8.36
N LEU A 115 -14.20 -29.89 -7.14
CA LEU A 115 -14.95 -30.69 -6.17
C LEU A 115 -16.38 -30.97 -6.63
N LYS A 116 -17.04 -30.00 -7.28
CA LYS A 116 -18.37 -30.21 -7.89
C LYS A 116 -18.30 -31.25 -9.01
N GLU A 117 -17.29 -31.16 -9.87
CA GLU A 117 -17.10 -32.10 -10.98
C GLU A 117 -16.89 -33.52 -10.46
N ILE A 118 -16.00 -33.70 -9.47
CA ILE A 118 -15.75 -35.01 -8.85
C ILE A 118 -17.03 -35.59 -8.24
N LYS A 119 -17.86 -34.76 -7.59
CA LYS A 119 -19.15 -35.20 -7.04
C LYS A 119 -20.12 -35.66 -8.13
N LEU A 120 -20.14 -34.98 -9.27
CA LEU A 120 -21.00 -35.35 -10.40
C LEU A 120 -20.56 -36.70 -10.97
N GLU A 121 -19.25 -36.91 -11.13
CA GLU A 121 -18.70 -38.20 -11.58
C GLU A 121 -19.00 -39.34 -10.60
N GLN A 122 -18.93 -39.10 -9.29
CA GLN A 122 -19.33 -40.09 -8.28
C GLN A 122 -20.80 -40.52 -8.45
N GLN A 123 -21.72 -39.55 -8.63
CA GLN A 123 -23.14 -39.85 -8.87
C GLN A 123 -23.36 -40.64 -10.17
N ARG A 124 -22.59 -40.31 -11.22
CA ARG A 124 -22.65 -41.03 -12.49
C ARG A 124 -22.19 -42.48 -12.33
N LEU A 125 -21.09 -42.72 -11.62
CA LEU A 125 -20.59 -44.06 -11.34
C LEU A 125 -21.57 -44.88 -10.49
N GLU A 126 -22.19 -44.27 -9.48
CA GLU A 126 -23.25 -44.91 -8.68
C GLU A 126 -24.44 -45.35 -9.55
N THR A 127 -24.86 -44.50 -10.49
CA THR A 127 -25.94 -44.82 -11.43
C THR A 127 -25.56 -46.00 -12.34
N LEU A 128 -24.34 -45.99 -12.89
CA LEU A 128 -23.83 -47.08 -13.73
C LEU A 128 -23.71 -48.40 -12.94
N MET A 129 -23.29 -48.35 -11.68
CA MET A 129 -23.26 -49.54 -10.82
C MET A 129 -24.66 -50.11 -10.60
N LEU A 130 -25.65 -49.26 -10.34
CA LEU A 130 -27.05 -49.69 -10.21
C LEU A 130 -27.54 -50.34 -11.52
N GLU A 131 -27.27 -49.75 -12.68
CA GLU A 131 -27.64 -50.33 -13.97
C GLU A 131 -26.99 -51.71 -14.20
N LEU A 132 -25.70 -51.86 -13.90
CA LEU A 132 -25.01 -53.16 -14.00
C LEU A 132 -25.59 -54.20 -13.04
N THR A 133 -25.94 -53.82 -11.81
CA THR A 133 -26.61 -54.75 -10.87
C THR A 133 -27.99 -55.18 -11.37
N LEU A 134 -28.72 -54.30 -12.04
CA LEU A 134 -30.02 -54.62 -12.63
C LEU A 134 -29.86 -55.56 -13.84
N ILE A 135 -28.87 -55.30 -14.70
CA ILE A 135 -28.55 -56.16 -15.84
C ILE A 135 -28.16 -57.57 -15.37
N THR A 136 -27.28 -57.69 -14.39
CA THR A 136 -26.85 -59.00 -13.85
C THR A 136 -28.03 -59.77 -13.23
N ALA A 137 -28.88 -59.11 -12.43
CA ALA A 137 -30.09 -59.74 -11.89
C ALA A 137 -31.07 -60.19 -12.99
N SER A 138 -31.16 -59.43 -14.10
CA SER A 138 -31.99 -59.82 -15.25
C SER A 138 -31.42 -61.03 -16.00
N LEU A 139 -30.09 -61.11 -16.15
CA LEU A 139 -29.40 -62.24 -16.77
C LEU A 139 -29.56 -63.51 -15.94
N ASP A 140 -29.40 -63.44 -14.61
CA ASP A 140 -29.63 -64.58 -13.71
C ASP A 140 -31.07 -65.12 -13.82
N LYS A 141 -32.04 -64.22 -14.04
CA LYS A 141 -33.44 -64.58 -14.24
C LYS A 141 -33.64 -65.27 -15.59
N GLU A 142 -33.04 -64.75 -16.66
CA GLU A 142 -33.06 -65.37 -17.99
C GLU A 142 -32.38 -66.75 -17.98
N GLU A 143 -31.24 -66.90 -17.30
CA GLU A 143 -30.52 -68.17 -17.18
C GLU A 143 -31.37 -69.23 -16.44
N LYS A 144 -32.01 -68.85 -15.34
CA LYS A 144 -32.95 -69.75 -14.64
C LYS A 144 -34.14 -70.14 -15.52
N GLN A 145 -34.70 -69.21 -16.29
CA GLN A 145 -35.77 -69.52 -17.24
C GLN A 145 -35.30 -70.48 -18.33
N ALA A 146 -34.12 -70.25 -18.91
CA ALA A 146 -33.51 -71.15 -19.89
C ALA A 146 -33.25 -72.55 -19.32
N SER A 147 -32.79 -72.67 -18.07
CA SER A 147 -32.60 -73.96 -17.39
C SER A 147 -33.89 -74.70 -17.02
N SER A 148 -35.00 -73.98 -16.89
CA SER A 148 -36.32 -74.56 -16.62
C SER A 148 -37.04 -75.08 -17.88
N ILE A 149 -36.50 -74.76 -19.06
CA ILE A 149 -36.91 -75.31 -20.35
C ILE A 149 -36.06 -76.57 -20.58
N SER A 150 -36.61 -77.73 -20.22
CA SER A 150 -36.05 -79.04 -20.60
C SER A 150 -35.93 -79.14 -22.13
N PRO A 151 -34.93 -79.86 -22.69
CA PRO A 151 -34.70 -79.93 -24.13
C PRO A 151 -35.74 -80.86 -24.77
N ASP A 152 -36.90 -80.32 -25.13
CA ASP A 152 -37.81 -80.99 -26.07
C ASP A 152 -37.26 -80.80 -27.49
N ILE A 153 -36.38 -81.71 -27.89
CA ILE A 153 -35.76 -81.79 -29.22
C ILE A 153 -36.84 -82.24 -30.21
N SER A 154 -37.69 -81.31 -30.65
CA SER A 154 -38.59 -81.48 -31.80
C SER A 154 -39.19 -80.14 -32.27
N ARG A 155 -38.36 -79.12 -32.53
CA ARG A 155 -38.80 -77.98 -33.35
C ARG A 155 -37.74 -77.55 -34.37
N PRO A 156 -38.13 -77.30 -35.63
CA PRO A 156 -37.20 -77.07 -36.72
C PRO A 156 -36.50 -75.71 -36.57
N LEU A 157 -35.17 -75.73 -36.69
CA LEU A 157 -34.33 -74.54 -36.79
C LEU A 157 -34.67 -73.77 -38.07
N SER A 158 -35.28 -72.59 -37.97
CA SER A 158 -35.36 -71.68 -39.12
C SER A 158 -35.41 -70.18 -38.82
N SER A 159 -34.99 -69.70 -37.64
CA SER A 159 -34.95 -68.24 -37.39
C SER A 159 -33.79 -67.73 -36.52
N THR A 160 -32.82 -68.55 -36.13
CA THR A 160 -31.90 -68.21 -35.04
C THR A 160 -30.59 -67.52 -35.44
N ASP A 161 -30.07 -67.72 -36.65
CA ASP A 161 -28.73 -67.20 -37.00
C ASP A 161 -28.70 -65.68 -37.24
N ALA A 162 -29.79 -65.12 -37.76
CA ALA A 162 -29.91 -63.69 -38.00
C ALA A 162 -30.06 -62.92 -36.68
N GLU A 163 -30.87 -63.44 -35.76
CA GLU A 163 -31.11 -62.83 -34.45
C GLU A 163 -29.87 -62.92 -33.54
N ILE A 164 -29.15 -64.04 -33.58
CA ILE A 164 -27.86 -64.19 -32.86
C ILE A 164 -26.82 -63.21 -33.43
N LYS A 165 -26.71 -63.08 -34.76
CA LYS A 165 -25.82 -62.08 -35.38
C LYS A 165 -26.17 -60.65 -34.97
N GLU A 166 -27.46 -60.32 -34.92
CA GLU A 166 -27.90 -58.99 -34.50
C GLU A 166 -27.53 -58.71 -33.03
N ARG A 167 -27.73 -59.69 -32.13
CA ARG A 167 -27.37 -59.54 -30.71
C ARG A 167 -25.85 -59.38 -30.52
N VAL A 168 -25.04 -60.13 -31.26
CA VAL A 168 -23.58 -60.01 -31.23
C VAL A 168 -23.13 -58.65 -31.74
N GLN A 169 -23.67 -58.16 -32.86
CA GLN A 169 -23.35 -56.81 -33.36
C GLN A 169 -23.75 -55.72 -32.36
N LYS A 170 -24.89 -55.87 -31.69
CA LYS A 170 -25.35 -54.91 -30.67
C LYS A 170 -24.42 -54.90 -29.45
N ALA A 171 -23.88 -56.05 -29.07
CA ALA A 171 -22.90 -56.17 -27.98
C ALA A 171 -21.57 -55.50 -28.35
N GLU A 172 -21.02 -55.79 -29.54
CA GLU A 172 -19.79 -55.16 -30.04
C GLU A 172 -19.90 -53.64 -30.12
N LEU A 173 -21.07 -53.13 -30.51
CA LEU A 173 -21.31 -51.68 -30.63
C LEU A 173 -21.40 -51.00 -29.26
N LYS A 174 -21.96 -51.68 -28.26
CA LYS A 174 -21.92 -51.23 -26.85
C LYS A 174 -20.50 -51.22 -26.31
N GLU A 175 -19.74 -52.27 -26.56
CA GLU A 175 -18.35 -52.37 -26.12
C GLU A 175 -17.48 -51.24 -26.71
N LYS A 176 -17.61 -50.97 -28.02
CA LYS A 176 -16.92 -49.84 -28.66
C LYS A 176 -17.30 -48.49 -28.07
N ARG A 177 -18.57 -48.27 -27.72
CA ARG A 177 -19.00 -47.04 -27.04
C ARG A 177 -18.35 -46.89 -25.67
N ILE A 178 -18.31 -47.97 -24.88
CA ILE A 178 -17.69 -47.96 -23.56
C ILE A 178 -16.18 -47.68 -23.68
N ALA A 179 -15.49 -48.33 -24.61
CA ALA A 179 -14.06 -48.10 -24.83
C ALA A 179 -13.76 -46.64 -25.25
N GLN A 180 -14.62 -46.04 -26.07
CA GLN A 180 -14.47 -44.66 -26.51
C GLN A 180 -14.73 -43.66 -25.37
N ASP A 181 -15.71 -43.92 -24.51
CA ASP A 181 -15.95 -43.10 -23.32
C ASP A 181 -14.78 -43.19 -22.32
N ILE A 182 -14.20 -44.37 -22.12
CA ILE A 182 -12.99 -44.54 -21.29
C ILE A 182 -11.82 -43.74 -21.87
N ALA A 183 -11.60 -43.79 -23.18
CA ALA A 183 -10.53 -43.02 -23.83
C ALA A 183 -10.76 -41.50 -23.72
N ASN A 184 -12.00 -41.03 -23.80
CA ASN A 184 -12.35 -39.63 -23.58
C ASN A 184 -12.08 -39.21 -22.12
N HIS A 185 -12.42 -40.06 -21.14
CA HIS A 185 -12.13 -39.81 -19.73
C HIS A 185 -10.63 -39.71 -19.44
N ILE A 186 -9.80 -40.59 -20.01
CA ILE A 186 -8.34 -40.54 -19.85
C ILE A 186 -7.79 -39.20 -20.35
N ASN A 187 -8.25 -38.72 -21.51
CA ASN A 187 -7.82 -37.43 -22.05
C ASN A 187 -8.24 -36.22 -21.19
N ILE A 188 -9.39 -36.28 -20.52
CA ILE A 188 -9.85 -35.22 -19.62
C ILE A 188 -8.99 -35.19 -18.37
N VAL A 189 -8.72 -36.37 -17.78
CA VAL A 189 -7.83 -36.53 -16.63
C VAL A 189 -6.44 -35.98 -16.95
N ASP A 190 -5.85 -36.38 -18.08
CA ASP A 190 -4.53 -35.89 -18.50
C ASP A 190 -4.49 -34.37 -18.64
N ARG A 191 -5.55 -33.72 -19.16
CA ARG A 191 -5.61 -32.25 -19.24
C ARG A 191 -5.70 -31.56 -17.88
N LEU A 192 -6.38 -32.16 -16.92
CA LEU A 192 -6.50 -31.63 -15.57
C LEU A 192 -5.17 -31.72 -14.80
N PHE A 193 -4.35 -32.75 -15.08
CA PHE A 193 -3.07 -32.97 -14.40
C PHE A 193 -1.84 -32.45 -15.17
N ALA A 194 -1.93 -32.16 -16.48
CA ALA A 194 -0.82 -31.66 -17.28
C ALA A 194 -0.58 -30.14 -17.23
N ASN A 195 -1.43 -29.37 -16.54
CA ASN A 195 -1.23 -27.92 -16.34
C ASN A 195 -0.96 -27.56 -14.86
N PRO A 196 0.23 -27.87 -14.32
CA PRO A 196 0.72 -27.25 -13.10
C PRO A 196 1.37 -25.91 -13.46
N LYS A 197 0.61 -24.81 -13.42
CA LYS A 197 1.16 -23.45 -13.37
C LYS A 197 0.40 -22.61 -12.37
#